data_AF-A0A959DRY8-F1
#
_entry.id   AF-A0A959DRY8-F1
#
_cell.length_a   1.000
_cell.length_b   1.000
_cell.length_c   1.000
_cell.angle_alpha   90.00
_cell.angle_beta   90.00
_cell.angle_gamma   90.00
#
_symmetry.space_group_name_H-M   'P 1'
#
loop_
_entity.id
_entity.type
_entity.pdbx_description
1 polymer ?
#
loop_
_entity_poly.entity_id
_entity_poly.type
_entity_poly.pdbx_seq_one_letter_code
_entity_poly.pdbx_strand_id
1 'polypeptide(L)'
;MSRIFLFIISLFLTATSFSQKQPIELGDVTWLRDYDQALQQSAASKKPVLILFQEIPGCSTCQRFGREVMSQPLLVEAIEQFFVPLAIYNNRQGKDAEVLRMFQEPAWNNPVVRIVDMEGRNLTGRVSGNYTPAAVVNAMVEVLQRTNVNLPGYLQLLQEELSASTPVTKTYQMYCFWSGEKLFGGTTGVLQTRAGFQQGHEVVQVTYDPTQLSEKELDRVAQSGSCSTVTGGSFRDDREPKYYLTNSEYRFIPMSELQASRINSILGSGKDPRDWLSPQQLQWLKDIQAHPKNNRKSWVQQDLQEGWQSMRKADL
;
A
#
# COMPACT_ATOMS: atom_id res chain seq x y z
N MET A 1 -0.66 -42.62 52.58
CA MET A 1 -0.97 -42.92 51.17
C MET A 1 -0.68 -41.67 50.35
N SER A 2 0.49 -41.62 49.71
CA SER A 2 0.99 -40.44 49.01
C SER A 2 0.40 -40.36 47.60
N ARG A 3 -0.21 -39.23 47.25
CA ARG A 3 -0.76 -38.97 45.90
C ARG A 3 0.32 -38.26 45.06
N ILE A 4 0.79 -38.93 44.04
CA ILE A 4 1.70 -38.39 43.02
C ILE A 4 0.86 -37.59 42.02
N PHE A 5 1.13 -36.29 41.90
CA PHE A 5 0.57 -35.42 40.86
C PHE A 5 1.57 -35.39 39.70
N LEU A 6 1.20 -35.95 38.54
CA LEU A 6 1.98 -35.82 37.30
C LEU A 6 1.71 -34.43 36.70
N PHE A 7 2.74 -33.58 36.68
CA PHE A 7 2.77 -32.35 35.89
C PHE A 7 3.28 -32.69 34.48
N ILE A 8 2.40 -32.62 33.48
CA ILE A 8 2.80 -32.68 32.07
C ILE A 8 3.24 -31.26 31.68
N ILE A 9 4.55 -31.06 31.57
CA ILE A 9 5.14 -29.83 31.03
C ILE A 9 5.02 -29.91 29.50
N SER A 10 4.04 -29.18 28.95
CA SER A 10 3.92 -28.97 27.51
C SER A 10 5.03 -28.02 27.06
N LEU A 11 6.10 -28.60 26.53
CA LEU A 11 7.24 -27.87 25.97
C LEU A 11 6.80 -27.24 24.64
N PHE A 12 6.34 -25.98 24.68
CA PHE A 12 6.22 -25.18 23.47
C PHE A 12 7.64 -24.94 22.93
N LEU A 13 8.01 -25.66 21.87
CA LEU A 13 9.17 -25.31 21.05
C LEU A 13 8.86 -23.96 20.40
N THR A 14 9.31 -22.87 21.01
CA THR A 14 9.51 -21.62 20.28
C THR A 14 10.68 -21.87 19.32
N ALA A 15 10.36 -22.15 18.05
CA ALA A 15 11.36 -22.12 16.99
C ALA A 15 11.94 -20.70 16.95
N THR A 16 13.13 -20.54 17.51
CA THR A 16 13.95 -19.35 17.29
C THR A 16 14.38 -19.39 15.82
N SER A 17 13.61 -18.74 14.95
CA SER A 17 14.01 -18.52 13.57
C SER A 17 15.26 -17.65 13.57
N PHE A 18 16.42 -18.26 13.31
CA PHE A 18 17.59 -17.51 12.87
C PHE A 18 17.17 -16.65 11.67
N SER A 19 17.37 -15.34 11.77
CA SER A 19 17.09 -14.38 10.70
C SER A 19 18.02 -14.63 9.51
N GLN A 20 17.69 -15.63 8.70
CA GLN A 20 18.24 -15.77 7.37
C GLN A 20 17.62 -14.63 6.55
N LYS A 21 18.47 -13.73 6.05
CA LYS A 21 18.04 -12.63 5.20
C LYS A 21 17.24 -13.20 4.02
N GLN A 22 15.96 -12.82 3.91
CA GLN A 22 15.06 -13.25 2.84
C GLN A 22 15.68 -12.91 1.47
N PRO A 23 15.58 -13.80 0.47
CA PRO A 23 15.99 -13.48 -0.90
C PRO A 23 15.33 -12.22 -1.43
N ILE A 24 16.07 -11.41 -2.19
CA ILE A 24 15.61 -10.11 -2.66
C ILE A 24 14.39 -10.22 -3.60
N GLU A 25 14.25 -11.35 -4.29
CA GLU A 25 13.17 -11.66 -5.22
C GLU A 25 11.80 -11.84 -4.52
N LEU A 26 11.80 -12.04 -3.20
CA LEU A 26 10.61 -12.17 -2.36
C LEU A 26 10.16 -10.84 -1.74
N GLY A 27 10.96 -9.78 -1.84
CA GLY A 27 10.67 -8.48 -1.21
C GLY A 27 10.59 -8.56 0.31
N ASP A 28 9.61 -7.86 0.90
CA ASP A 28 9.43 -7.71 2.34
C ASP A 28 8.21 -8.47 2.90
N VAL A 29 7.47 -9.20 2.07
CA VAL A 29 6.35 -10.06 2.50
C VAL A 29 6.87 -11.27 3.27
N THR A 30 6.18 -11.67 4.33
CA THR A 30 6.47 -12.90 5.09
C THR A 30 5.83 -14.12 4.40
N TRP A 31 6.65 -14.90 3.69
CA TRP A 31 6.17 -16.02 2.87
C TRP A 31 6.19 -17.37 3.59
N LEU A 32 5.09 -18.12 3.48
CA LEU A 32 5.14 -19.57 3.64
C LEU A 32 5.89 -20.23 2.46
N ARG A 33 6.34 -21.47 2.68
CA ARG A 33 7.06 -22.27 1.68
C ARG A 33 6.47 -23.67 1.47
N ASP A 34 5.39 -23.99 2.14
CA ASP A 34 4.68 -25.27 2.02
C ASP A 34 3.23 -25.03 1.59
N TYR A 35 2.84 -25.67 0.49
CA TYR A 35 1.55 -25.46 -0.14
C TYR A 35 0.40 -26.02 0.71
N ASP A 36 0.57 -27.21 1.29
CA ASP A 36 -0.45 -27.84 2.12
C ASP A 36 -0.68 -27.03 3.39
N GLN A 37 0.39 -26.53 4.01
CA GLN A 37 0.31 -25.61 5.14
C GLN A 37 -0.45 -24.32 4.77
N ALA A 38 -0.19 -23.76 3.59
CA ALA A 38 -0.88 -22.55 3.14
C ALA A 38 -2.39 -22.78 2.95
N LEU A 39 -2.80 -23.92 2.38
CA LEU A 39 -4.22 -24.27 2.25
C LEU A 39 -4.87 -24.52 3.61
N GLN A 40 -4.18 -25.17 4.55
CA GLN A 40 -4.68 -25.35 5.92
C GLN A 40 -4.88 -24.01 6.62
N GLN A 41 -3.92 -23.09 6.51
CA GLN A 41 -4.04 -21.75 7.06
C GLN A 41 -5.13 -20.93 6.37
N SER A 42 -5.31 -21.12 5.06
CA SER A 42 -6.40 -20.50 4.28
C SER A 42 -7.77 -20.95 4.82
N ALA A 43 -7.97 -22.25 5.00
CA ALA A 43 -9.20 -22.80 5.56
C ALA A 43 -9.46 -22.28 6.99
N ALA A 44 -8.43 -22.23 7.84
CA ALA A 44 -8.56 -21.77 9.23
C ALA A 44 -8.86 -20.27 9.35
N SER A 45 -8.21 -19.45 8.53
CA SER A 45 -8.34 -17.98 8.56
C SER A 45 -9.42 -17.43 7.64
N LYS A 46 -9.98 -18.26 6.75
CA LYS A 46 -10.90 -17.90 5.67
C LYS A 46 -10.32 -16.84 4.72
N LYS A 47 -9.00 -16.78 4.61
CA LYS A 47 -8.28 -15.90 3.68
C LYS A 47 -7.86 -16.71 2.44
N PRO A 48 -8.03 -16.18 1.22
CA PRO A 48 -7.46 -16.81 0.03
C PRO A 48 -5.92 -16.85 0.10
N VAL A 49 -5.30 -17.76 -0.66
CA VAL A 49 -3.84 -17.86 -0.75
C VAL A 49 -3.35 -17.02 -1.92
N LEU A 50 -2.40 -16.12 -1.66
CA LEU A 50 -1.66 -15.42 -2.70
C LEU A 50 -0.34 -16.17 -2.91
N ILE A 51 -0.20 -16.79 -4.08
CA ILE A 51 0.94 -17.60 -4.45
C ILE A 51 1.86 -16.79 -5.37
N LEU A 52 3.12 -16.65 -4.99
CA LEU A 52 4.19 -16.09 -5.81
C LEU A 52 5.08 -17.22 -6.32
N PHE A 53 4.99 -17.52 -7.62
CA PHE A 53 5.97 -18.36 -8.32
C PHE A 53 7.16 -17.50 -8.73
N GLN A 54 8.34 -17.83 -8.22
CA GLN A 54 9.52 -16.98 -8.36
C GLN A 54 10.80 -17.79 -8.54
N GLU A 55 11.69 -17.31 -9.42
CA GLU A 55 13.02 -17.90 -9.61
C GLU A 55 13.94 -17.43 -8.49
N ILE A 56 14.52 -18.36 -7.71
CA ILE A 56 15.41 -17.99 -6.59
C ILE A 56 16.69 -18.86 -6.54
N PRO A 57 17.90 -18.26 -6.66
CA PRO A 57 18.12 -16.86 -7.07
C PRO A 57 17.61 -16.62 -8.49
N GLY A 58 17.11 -15.42 -8.76
CA GLY A 58 16.43 -15.08 -10.02
C GLY A 58 17.13 -14.02 -10.83
N CYS A 59 16.71 -13.88 -12.09
CA CYS A 59 17.20 -12.84 -12.99
C CYS A 59 16.85 -11.41 -12.53
N SER A 60 17.32 -10.40 -13.27
CA SER A 60 17.07 -8.98 -12.95
C SER A 60 15.58 -8.63 -12.85
N THR A 61 14.71 -9.28 -13.63
CA THR A 61 13.25 -9.12 -13.54
C THR A 61 12.72 -9.61 -12.19
N CYS A 62 13.15 -10.79 -11.73
CA CYS A 62 12.73 -11.38 -10.47
C CYS A 62 13.16 -10.52 -9.28
N GLN A 63 14.41 -10.07 -9.29
CA GLN A 63 14.93 -9.18 -8.23
C GLN A 63 14.26 -7.81 -8.24
N ARG A 64 13.94 -7.27 -9.43
CA ARG A 64 13.21 -6.00 -9.56
C ARG A 64 11.80 -6.12 -9.01
N PHE A 65 11.08 -7.19 -9.37
CA PHE A 65 9.75 -7.46 -8.86
C PHE A 65 9.74 -7.56 -7.33
N GLY A 66 10.73 -8.25 -6.75
CA GLY A 66 10.93 -8.29 -5.31
C GLY A 66 11.11 -6.90 -4.68
N ARG A 67 12.05 -6.10 -5.21
CA ARG A 67 12.38 -4.75 -4.68
C ARG A 67 11.30 -3.68 -4.89
N GLU A 68 10.59 -3.71 -6.01
CA GLU A 68 9.71 -2.61 -6.42
C GLU A 68 8.23 -2.95 -6.19
N VAL A 69 7.87 -4.23 -6.19
CA VAL A 69 6.49 -4.68 -6.02
C VAL A 69 6.29 -5.33 -4.65
N MET A 70 7.03 -6.41 -4.37
CA MET A 70 6.88 -7.16 -3.11
C MET A 70 7.51 -6.45 -1.89
N SER A 71 8.02 -5.24 -2.08
CA SER A 71 8.56 -4.37 -1.02
C SER A 71 7.78 -3.05 -0.85
N GLN A 72 6.71 -2.83 -1.64
CA GLN A 72 5.86 -1.65 -1.48
C GLN A 72 5.07 -1.78 -0.17
N PRO A 73 5.12 -0.81 0.77
CA PRO A 73 4.77 -1.10 2.16
C PRO A 73 3.29 -1.38 2.40
N LEU A 74 2.42 -0.60 1.75
CA LEU A 74 0.97 -0.74 1.88
C LEU A 74 0.47 -2.01 1.15
N LEU A 75 1.15 -2.42 0.08
CA LEU A 75 0.88 -3.66 -0.64
C LEU A 75 1.30 -4.86 0.19
N VAL A 76 2.50 -4.85 0.77
CA VAL A 76 2.99 -5.90 1.69
C VAL A 76 2.00 -6.11 2.82
N GLU A 77 1.60 -5.02 3.48
CA GLU A 77 0.66 -5.07 4.59
C GLU A 77 -0.71 -5.62 4.14
N ALA A 78 -1.21 -5.20 2.98
CA ALA A 78 -2.45 -5.74 2.43
C ALA A 78 -2.36 -7.24 2.09
N ILE A 79 -1.22 -7.71 1.58
CA ILE A 79 -0.97 -9.14 1.32
C ILE A 79 -1.07 -9.93 2.62
N GLU A 80 -0.36 -9.51 3.67
CA GLU A 80 -0.33 -10.21 4.96
C GLU A 80 -1.67 -10.09 5.73
N GLN A 81 -2.38 -8.98 5.56
CA GLN A 81 -3.68 -8.77 6.19
C GLN A 81 -4.77 -9.62 5.57
N PHE A 82 -4.83 -9.72 4.24
CA PHE A 82 -6.00 -10.28 3.56
C PHE A 82 -5.77 -11.64 2.90
N PHE A 83 -4.52 -12.07 2.77
CA PHE A 83 -4.16 -13.31 2.10
C PHE A 83 -3.29 -14.18 3.01
N VAL A 84 -3.17 -15.45 2.64
CA VAL A 84 -2.08 -16.32 3.10
C VAL A 84 -0.96 -16.22 2.06
N PRO A 85 0.20 -15.61 2.37
CA PRO A 85 1.29 -15.46 1.41
C PRO A 85 2.07 -16.78 1.28
N LEU A 86 2.15 -17.33 0.07
CA LEU A 86 2.93 -18.52 -0.25
C LEU A 86 3.91 -18.23 -1.38
N ALA A 87 5.20 -18.42 -1.15
CA ALA A 87 6.17 -18.45 -2.24
C ALA A 87 6.32 -19.88 -2.75
N ILE A 88 6.54 -20.05 -4.06
CA ILE A 88 6.93 -21.30 -4.72
C ILE A 88 8.16 -21.02 -5.58
N TYR A 89 9.25 -21.76 -5.36
CA TYR A 89 10.48 -21.52 -6.14
C TYR A 89 10.40 -22.25 -7.47
N ASN A 90 10.26 -21.49 -8.56
CA ASN A 90 9.98 -22.03 -9.89
C ASN A 90 11.18 -22.72 -10.58
N ASN A 91 12.32 -22.79 -9.91
CA ASN A 91 13.56 -23.39 -10.40
C ASN A 91 14.08 -24.51 -9.49
N ARG A 92 13.26 -25.01 -8.55
CA ARG A 92 13.60 -26.07 -7.60
C ARG A 92 12.80 -27.34 -7.85
N GLN A 93 13.42 -28.48 -7.56
CA GLN A 93 12.78 -29.80 -7.60
C GLN A 93 11.96 -30.06 -6.32
N GLY A 94 11.35 -31.24 -6.20
CA GLY A 94 10.60 -31.65 -5.02
C GLY A 94 9.22 -30.97 -4.94
N LYS A 95 8.82 -30.58 -3.73
CA LYS A 95 7.48 -30.00 -3.46
C LYS A 95 7.17 -28.78 -4.32
N ASP A 96 8.14 -27.88 -4.56
CA ASP A 96 7.91 -26.73 -5.45
C ASP A 96 7.54 -27.20 -6.88
N ALA A 97 8.28 -28.17 -7.43
CA ALA A 97 8.03 -28.77 -8.75
C ALA A 97 6.70 -29.53 -8.84
N GLU A 98 6.21 -30.10 -7.74
CA GLU A 98 4.86 -30.67 -7.64
C GLU A 98 3.79 -29.59 -7.80
N VAL A 99 3.93 -28.47 -7.09
CA VAL A 99 3.00 -27.34 -7.18
C VAL A 99 3.04 -26.68 -8.56
N LEU A 100 4.22 -26.49 -9.17
CA LEU A 100 4.34 -26.02 -10.55
C LEU A 100 3.54 -26.88 -11.53
N ARG A 101 3.65 -28.22 -11.42
CA ARG A 101 2.87 -29.13 -12.25
C ARG A 101 1.36 -29.02 -11.99
N MET A 102 0.95 -28.87 -10.73
CA MET A 102 -0.45 -28.69 -10.35
C MET A 102 -1.06 -27.44 -11.01
N PHE A 103 -0.32 -26.33 -11.02
CA PHE A 103 -0.77 -25.07 -11.61
C PHE A 103 -0.43 -24.91 -13.10
N GLN A 104 0.26 -25.89 -13.69
CA GLN A 104 0.79 -25.84 -15.06
C GLN A 104 1.67 -24.61 -15.30
N GLU A 105 2.43 -24.20 -14.29
CA GLU A 105 3.37 -23.09 -14.40
C GLU A 105 4.73 -23.59 -14.93
N PRO A 106 5.33 -22.92 -15.92
CA PRO A 106 6.64 -23.30 -16.45
C PRO A 106 7.73 -23.06 -15.41
N ALA A 107 8.74 -23.93 -15.40
CA ALA A 107 9.94 -23.69 -14.61
C ALA A 107 10.79 -22.58 -15.22
N TRP A 108 11.59 -21.89 -14.39
CA TRP A 108 12.48 -20.80 -14.82
C TRP A 108 11.77 -19.66 -15.55
N ASN A 109 10.48 -19.43 -15.27
CA ASN A 109 9.74 -18.31 -15.80
C ASN A 109 9.96 -17.04 -14.95
N ASN A 110 9.60 -15.90 -15.54
CA ASN A 110 9.47 -14.64 -14.80
C ASN A 110 8.41 -14.76 -13.69
N PRO A 111 8.35 -13.80 -12.74
CA PRO A 111 7.44 -13.87 -11.61
C PRO A 111 5.98 -14.05 -12.04
N VAL A 112 5.26 -14.95 -11.38
CA VAL A 112 3.82 -15.12 -11.58
C VAL A 112 3.12 -15.05 -10.23
N VAL A 113 2.10 -14.20 -10.13
CA VAL A 113 1.20 -14.18 -8.97
C VAL A 113 -0.12 -14.88 -9.34
N ARG A 114 -0.56 -15.79 -8.48
CA ARG A 114 -1.88 -16.41 -8.53
C ARG A 114 -2.58 -16.19 -7.19
N ILE A 115 -3.91 -16.06 -7.23
CA ILE A 115 -4.73 -16.01 -6.02
C ILE A 115 -5.74 -17.14 -6.10
N VAL A 116 -5.76 -17.99 -5.08
CA VAL A 116 -6.57 -19.20 -5.03
C VAL A 116 -7.39 -19.28 -3.74
N ASP A 117 -8.47 -20.06 -3.77
CA ASP A 117 -9.22 -20.43 -2.56
C ASP A 117 -8.52 -21.53 -1.75
N MET A 118 -9.16 -21.96 -0.66
CA MET A 118 -8.66 -23.01 0.24
C MET A 118 -8.61 -24.40 -0.40
N GLU A 119 -9.21 -24.58 -1.57
CA GLU A 119 -9.13 -25.80 -2.38
C GLU A 119 -8.11 -25.68 -3.54
N GLY A 120 -7.39 -24.57 -3.63
CA GLY A 120 -6.38 -24.33 -4.68
C GLY A 120 -6.96 -23.89 -6.03
N ARG A 121 -8.25 -23.53 -6.10
CA ARG A 121 -8.89 -23.06 -7.34
C ARG A 121 -8.64 -21.57 -7.52
N ASN A 122 -8.29 -21.14 -8.74
CA ASN A 122 -8.00 -19.74 -9.03
C ASN A 122 -9.25 -18.85 -8.85
N LEU A 123 -9.09 -17.73 -8.15
CA LEU A 123 -10.15 -16.73 -7.91
C LEU A 123 -10.09 -15.54 -8.88
N THR A 124 -8.95 -15.35 -9.53
CA THR A 124 -8.72 -14.36 -10.60
C THR A 124 -7.73 -14.94 -11.63
N GLY A 125 -7.58 -14.26 -12.77
CA GLY A 125 -6.54 -14.56 -13.74
C GLY A 125 -5.14 -14.43 -13.13
N ARG A 126 -4.18 -15.21 -13.63
CA ARG A 126 -2.79 -15.10 -13.18
C ARG A 126 -2.21 -13.74 -13.60
N VAL A 127 -1.44 -13.12 -12.71
CA VAL A 127 -0.65 -11.93 -13.03
C VAL A 127 0.69 -12.38 -13.58
N SER A 128 0.87 -12.23 -14.89
CA SER A 128 2.10 -12.61 -15.62
C SER A 128 2.34 -11.62 -16.76
N GLY A 129 3.58 -11.26 -17.03
CA GLY A 129 3.94 -10.31 -18.10
C GLY A 129 3.69 -8.83 -17.78
N ASN A 130 2.89 -8.54 -16.74
CA ASN A 130 2.72 -7.20 -16.17
C ASN A 130 3.26 -7.20 -14.72
N TYR A 131 4.50 -6.77 -14.54
CA TYR A 131 5.24 -6.81 -13.27
C TYR A 131 5.15 -5.49 -12.49
N THR A 132 4.01 -4.81 -12.57
CA THR A 132 3.77 -3.54 -11.88
C THR A 132 3.05 -3.77 -10.55
N PRO A 133 3.21 -2.86 -9.56
CA PRO A 133 2.38 -2.87 -8.36
C PRO A 133 0.88 -2.78 -8.66
N ALA A 134 0.51 -2.01 -9.69
CA ALA A 134 -0.86 -1.87 -10.17
C ALA A 134 -1.50 -3.22 -10.53
N ALA A 135 -0.75 -4.10 -11.21
CA ALA A 135 -1.28 -5.40 -11.62
C ALA A 135 -1.61 -6.30 -10.42
N VAL A 136 -0.74 -6.31 -9.41
CA VAL A 136 -0.93 -7.13 -8.20
C VAL A 136 -2.07 -6.57 -7.34
N VAL A 137 -2.09 -5.25 -7.09
CA VAL A 137 -3.14 -4.64 -6.27
C VAL A 137 -4.52 -4.79 -6.91
N ASN A 138 -4.63 -4.68 -8.25
CA ASN A 138 -5.89 -4.90 -8.95
C ASN A 138 -6.39 -6.34 -8.84
N ALA A 139 -5.50 -7.33 -8.96
CA ALA A 139 -5.85 -8.74 -8.75
C ALA A 139 -6.31 -9.00 -7.31
N MET A 140 -5.65 -8.40 -6.31
CA MET A 140 -6.06 -8.48 -4.91
C MET A 140 -7.44 -7.87 -4.70
N VAL A 141 -7.67 -6.64 -5.19
CA VAL A 141 -8.96 -5.94 -5.03
C VAL A 141 -10.10 -6.72 -5.69
N GLU A 142 -9.90 -7.25 -6.91
CA GLU A 142 -10.88 -8.09 -7.60
C GLU A 142 -11.31 -9.27 -6.72
N VAL A 143 -10.34 -9.97 -6.10
CA VAL A 143 -10.64 -11.11 -5.24
C VAL A 143 -11.35 -10.68 -3.97
N LEU A 144 -10.91 -9.60 -3.31
CA LEU A 144 -11.56 -9.11 -2.09
C LEU A 144 -13.02 -8.70 -2.32
N GLN A 145 -13.30 -8.04 -3.44
CA GLN A 145 -14.67 -7.69 -3.82
C GLN A 145 -15.52 -8.93 -4.11
N ARG A 146 -14.98 -9.93 -4.82
CA ARG A 146 -15.68 -11.20 -5.11
C ARG A 146 -15.97 -12.03 -3.86
N THR A 147 -15.09 -11.95 -2.85
CA THR A 147 -15.25 -12.67 -1.58
C THR A 147 -16.00 -11.86 -0.52
N ASN A 148 -16.64 -10.74 -0.91
CA ASN A 148 -17.40 -9.84 -0.04
C ASN A 148 -16.58 -9.28 1.15
N VAL A 149 -15.28 -9.09 0.96
CA VAL A 149 -14.43 -8.37 1.92
C VAL A 149 -14.58 -6.87 1.67
N ASN A 150 -14.91 -6.12 2.71
CA ASN A 150 -14.93 -4.66 2.65
C ASN A 150 -13.52 -4.15 2.36
N LEU A 151 -13.35 -3.47 1.23
CA LEU A 151 -12.07 -2.93 0.82
C LEU A 151 -11.69 -1.75 1.72
N PRO A 152 -10.59 -1.79 2.49
CA PRO A 152 -10.22 -0.70 3.39
C PRO A 152 -9.77 0.55 2.61
N GLY A 153 -9.99 1.73 3.19
CA GLY A 153 -9.74 3.00 2.50
C GLY A 153 -8.29 3.18 2.04
N TYR A 154 -7.30 2.74 2.82
CA TYR A 154 -5.89 2.84 2.41
C TYR A 154 -5.58 2.01 1.15
N LEU A 155 -6.22 0.84 1.00
CA LEU A 155 -6.04 -0.04 -0.16
C LEU A 155 -6.79 0.50 -1.39
N GLN A 156 -7.92 1.18 -1.18
CA GLN A 156 -8.60 1.93 -2.26
C GLN A 156 -7.69 3.02 -2.82
N LEU A 157 -7.07 3.83 -1.95
CA LEU A 157 -6.15 4.88 -2.39
C LEU A 157 -4.90 4.29 -3.06
N LEU A 158 -4.34 3.20 -2.53
CA LEU A 158 -3.21 2.52 -3.15
C LEU A 158 -3.57 2.03 -4.56
N GLN A 159 -4.76 1.44 -4.74
CA GLN A 159 -5.24 0.99 -6.05
C GLN A 159 -5.39 2.16 -7.02
N GLU A 160 -6.02 3.26 -6.58
CA GLU A 160 -6.24 4.48 -7.38
C GLU A 160 -4.90 5.09 -7.83
N GLU A 161 -3.95 5.26 -6.90
CA GLU A 161 -2.64 5.84 -7.18
C GLU A 161 -1.81 4.98 -8.14
N LEU A 162 -1.77 3.65 -7.93
CA LEU A 162 -0.98 2.75 -8.75
C LEU A 162 -1.60 2.51 -10.14
N SER A 163 -2.93 2.57 -10.26
CA SER A 163 -3.63 2.31 -11.51
C SER A 163 -3.73 3.53 -12.42
N ALA A 164 -3.39 4.73 -11.92
CA ALA A 164 -3.46 5.95 -12.68
C ALA A 164 -2.60 5.90 -13.94
N SER A 165 -3.22 6.11 -15.10
CA SER A 165 -2.54 6.11 -16.40
C SER A 165 -2.35 7.53 -16.90
N THR A 166 -1.11 7.93 -17.16
CA THR A 166 -0.75 9.26 -17.69
C THR A 166 -1.38 10.42 -16.91
N PRO A 167 -1.05 10.60 -15.61
CA PRO A 167 -1.59 11.71 -14.83
C PRO A 167 -1.35 13.08 -15.48
N VAL A 168 -2.36 13.95 -15.38
CA VAL A 168 -2.30 15.32 -15.91
C VAL A 168 -2.27 16.30 -14.75
N THR A 169 -1.49 17.37 -14.89
CA THR A 169 -1.36 18.41 -13.87
C THR A 169 -1.98 19.71 -14.37
N LYS A 170 -2.79 20.36 -13.51
CA LYS A 170 -3.39 21.67 -13.76
C LYS A 170 -3.28 22.57 -12.52
N THR A 171 -3.07 23.86 -12.72
CA THR A 171 -2.91 24.83 -11.62
C THR A 171 -4.11 25.76 -11.55
N TYR A 172 -4.62 25.95 -10.33
CA TYR A 172 -5.71 26.87 -10.04
C TYR A 172 -5.25 27.93 -9.05
N GLN A 173 -5.47 29.21 -9.36
CA GLN A 173 -5.36 30.29 -8.38
C GLN A 173 -6.61 30.43 -7.55
N MET A 174 -6.43 30.94 -6.33
CA MET A 174 -7.48 31.21 -5.37
C MET A 174 -7.00 32.18 -4.30
N TYR A 175 -7.88 32.51 -3.36
CA TYR A 175 -7.55 33.40 -2.24
C TYR A 175 -6.74 32.70 -1.13
N CYS A 176 -7.01 31.41 -0.88
CA CYS A 176 -6.34 30.63 0.17
C CYS A 176 -6.06 29.21 -0.33
N PHE A 177 -4.80 28.89 -0.62
CA PHE A 177 -4.45 27.55 -1.13
C PHE A 177 -4.71 26.42 -0.13
N TRP A 178 -4.77 26.68 1.18
CA TRP A 178 -5.09 25.64 2.17
C TRP A 178 -6.53 25.16 2.00
N SER A 179 -7.45 26.09 1.75
CA SER A 179 -8.84 25.77 1.41
C SER A 179 -8.93 25.06 0.06
N GLY A 180 -8.04 25.40 -0.88
CA GLY A 180 -7.90 24.71 -2.16
C GLY A 180 -7.43 23.27 -2.04
N GLU A 181 -6.36 23.00 -1.28
CA GLU A 181 -5.88 21.63 -1.05
C GLU A 181 -6.95 20.80 -0.34
N LYS A 182 -7.72 21.41 0.57
CA LYS A 182 -8.91 20.76 1.15
C LYS A 182 -9.93 20.39 0.08
N LEU A 183 -10.28 21.32 -0.81
CA LEU A 183 -11.27 21.09 -1.87
C LEU A 183 -10.83 19.99 -2.83
N PHE A 184 -9.66 20.15 -3.45
CA PHE A 184 -9.18 19.24 -4.48
C PHE A 184 -8.78 17.88 -3.92
N GLY A 185 -8.14 17.83 -2.74
CA GLY A 185 -7.80 16.56 -2.08
C GLY A 185 -9.01 15.72 -1.70
N GLY A 186 -10.21 16.32 -1.68
CA GLY A 186 -11.48 15.64 -1.43
C GLY A 186 -12.16 15.10 -2.68
N THR A 187 -11.59 15.30 -3.87
CA THR A 187 -12.20 14.94 -5.17
C THR A 187 -11.69 13.59 -5.67
N THR A 188 -12.58 12.65 -6.00
CA THR A 188 -12.20 11.36 -6.63
C THR A 188 -11.49 11.60 -7.97
N GLY A 189 -10.44 10.82 -8.25
CA GLY A 189 -9.61 10.98 -9.45
C GLY A 189 -8.50 12.04 -9.30
N VAL A 190 -8.47 12.83 -8.22
CA VAL A 190 -7.30 13.64 -7.85
C VAL A 190 -6.29 12.75 -7.12
N LEU A 191 -5.06 12.75 -7.64
CA LEU A 191 -3.94 11.94 -7.14
C LEU A 191 -3.02 12.75 -6.22
N GLN A 192 -2.87 14.04 -6.46
CA GLN A 192 -2.00 14.90 -5.67
C GLN A 192 -2.49 16.35 -5.70
N THR A 193 -2.32 17.04 -4.59
CA THR A 193 -2.42 18.50 -4.50
C THR A 193 -1.07 19.08 -4.07
N ARG A 194 -0.73 20.30 -4.48
CA ARG A 194 0.41 21.04 -3.95
C ARG A 194 0.05 22.51 -3.83
N ALA A 195 -0.02 23.01 -2.59
CA ALA A 195 -0.10 24.43 -2.31
C ALA A 195 1.21 25.15 -2.69
N GLY A 196 1.08 26.34 -3.26
CA GLY A 196 2.23 27.16 -3.59
C GLY A 196 1.86 28.50 -4.19
N PHE A 197 2.86 29.12 -4.81
CA PHE A 197 2.75 30.41 -5.45
C PHE A 197 3.12 30.30 -6.92
N GLN A 198 2.34 30.93 -7.79
CA GLN A 198 2.64 31.06 -9.20
C GLN A 198 2.16 32.43 -9.67
N GLN A 199 3.03 33.15 -10.38
CA GLN A 199 2.77 34.53 -10.84
C GLN A 199 2.32 35.50 -9.72
N GLY A 200 2.80 35.31 -8.49
CA GLY A 200 2.43 36.17 -7.35
C GLY A 200 1.07 35.85 -6.72
N HIS A 201 0.37 34.82 -7.21
CA HIS A 201 -0.90 34.35 -6.64
C HIS A 201 -0.70 33.08 -5.83
N GLU A 202 -1.54 32.90 -4.81
CA GLU A 202 -1.73 31.60 -4.17
C GLU A 202 -2.41 30.64 -5.15
N VAL A 203 -1.82 29.45 -5.29
CA VAL A 203 -2.30 28.44 -6.22
C VAL A 203 -2.26 27.05 -5.59
N VAL A 204 -3.09 26.15 -6.13
CA VAL A 204 -2.97 24.71 -5.94
C VAL A 204 -2.70 24.08 -7.29
N GLN A 205 -1.57 23.37 -7.38
CA GLN A 205 -1.29 22.45 -8.47
C GLN A 205 -1.97 21.12 -8.16
N VAL A 206 -2.79 20.63 -9.08
CA VAL A 206 -3.59 19.41 -8.94
C VAL A 206 -3.15 18.42 -10.01
N THR A 207 -2.68 17.26 -9.59
CA THR A 207 -2.41 16.12 -10.48
C THR A 207 -3.57 15.14 -10.36
N TYR A 208 -4.14 14.73 -11.49
CA TYR A 208 -5.34 13.90 -11.55
C TYR A 208 -5.24 12.84 -12.66
N ASP A 209 -6.02 11.77 -12.54
CA ASP A 209 -6.18 10.74 -13.57
C ASP A 209 -7.30 11.15 -14.55
N PRO A 210 -6.98 11.49 -15.81
CA PRO A 210 -7.98 11.91 -16.80
C PRO A 210 -8.96 10.79 -17.20
N THR A 211 -8.67 9.52 -16.87
CA THR A 211 -9.59 8.41 -17.10
C THR A 211 -10.69 8.32 -16.05
N GLN A 212 -10.48 8.92 -14.87
CA GLN A 212 -11.42 8.93 -13.74
C GLN A 212 -12.06 10.32 -13.51
N LEU A 213 -11.36 11.39 -13.85
CA LEU A 213 -11.81 12.76 -13.67
C LEU A 213 -11.47 13.57 -14.92
N SER A 214 -12.48 14.01 -15.66
CA SER A 214 -12.24 14.86 -16.82
C SER A 214 -11.79 16.26 -16.41
N GLU A 215 -11.04 16.94 -17.28
CA GLU A 215 -10.64 18.34 -17.05
C GLU A 215 -11.85 19.25 -16.77
N LYS A 216 -12.96 19.04 -17.49
CA LYS A 216 -14.21 19.80 -17.31
C LYS A 216 -14.83 19.57 -15.94
N GLU A 217 -14.74 18.37 -15.39
CA GLU A 217 -15.21 18.08 -14.04
C GLU A 217 -14.31 18.72 -12.98
N LEU A 218 -12.99 18.65 -13.17
CA LEU A 218 -12.04 19.33 -12.30
C LEU A 218 -12.24 20.85 -12.31
N ASP A 219 -12.52 21.46 -13.46
CA ASP A 219 -12.85 22.88 -13.58
C ASP A 219 -14.14 23.24 -12.83
N ARG A 220 -15.16 22.37 -12.84
CA ARG A 220 -16.38 22.59 -12.04
C ARG A 220 -16.09 22.52 -10.54
N VAL A 221 -15.22 21.60 -10.10
CA VAL A 221 -14.74 21.56 -8.71
C VAL A 221 -14.05 22.87 -8.37
N ALA A 222 -13.13 23.34 -9.22
CA ALA A 222 -12.43 24.62 -9.03
C ALA A 222 -13.41 25.80 -8.93
N GLN A 223 -14.41 25.87 -9.81
CA GLN A 223 -15.44 26.91 -9.78
C GLN A 223 -16.26 26.90 -8.48
N SER A 224 -16.57 25.74 -7.93
CA SER A 224 -17.27 25.64 -6.63
C SER A 224 -16.46 26.22 -5.46
N GLY A 225 -15.13 26.25 -5.59
CA GLY A 225 -14.20 26.88 -4.66
C GLY A 225 -13.86 28.32 -4.98
N SER A 226 -14.49 28.93 -5.99
CA SER A 226 -14.12 30.26 -6.51
C SER A 226 -12.64 30.34 -6.97
N CYS A 227 -12.13 29.23 -7.50
CA CYS A 227 -10.79 29.13 -8.07
C CYS A 227 -10.83 29.38 -9.59
N SER A 228 -9.74 29.86 -10.17
CA SER A 228 -9.59 30.03 -11.62
C SER A 228 -8.29 29.44 -12.14
N THR A 229 -8.25 29.03 -13.41
CA THR A 229 -7.05 28.43 -14.01
C THR A 229 -5.91 29.43 -14.16
N VAL A 230 -4.67 28.99 -13.95
CA VAL A 230 -3.46 29.78 -14.22
C VAL A 230 -2.56 29.05 -15.21
N THR A 231 -2.00 29.79 -16.15
CA THR A 231 -1.05 29.28 -17.14
C THR A 231 0.23 30.12 -17.14
N GLY A 232 1.38 29.45 -17.32
CA GLY A 232 2.69 30.09 -17.40
C GLY A 232 3.25 30.56 -16.04
N GLY A 233 4.50 31.01 -16.05
CA GLY A 233 5.25 31.31 -14.82
C GLY A 233 5.76 30.06 -14.09
N SER A 234 6.70 30.24 -13.16
CA SER A 234 7.21 29.15 -12.34
C SER A 234 6.34 28.93 -11.10
N PHE A 235 6.09 27.66 -10.79
CA PHE A 235 5.47 27.24 -9.53
C PHE A 235 6.55 27.17 -8.44
N ARG A 236 6.24 27.71 -7.25
CA ARG A 236 7.06 27.60 -6.05
C ARG A 236 6.21 27.02 -4.92
N ASP A 237 6.65 25.92 -4.32
CA ASP A 237 5.95 25.32 -3.19
C ASP A 237 5.76 26.30 -2.03
N ASP A 238 4.66 26.10 -1.32
CA ASP A 238 4.46 26.68 -0.01
C ASP A 238 5.45 26.08 1.01
N ARG A 239 5.75 26.84 2.08
CA ARG A 239 6.62 26.38 3.16
C ARG A 239 5.92 25.44 4.14
N GLU A 240 4.59 25.43 4.16
CA GLU A 240 3.77 24.61 5.03
C GLU A 240 2.74 23.79 4.21
N PRO A 241 3.23 22.84 3.38
CA PRO A 241 2.36 22.05 2.52
C PRO A 241 1.37 21.23 3.36
N LYS A 242 0.19 20.92 2.80
CA LYS A 242 -0.83 20.10 3.48
C LYS A 242 -1.13 20.61 4.89
N TYR A 243 -1.48 21.89 4.99
CA TYR A 243 -1.62 22.60 6.27
C TYR A 243 -2.34 21.83 7.39
N TYR A 244 -3.48 21.21 7.09
CA TYR A 244 -4.26 20.47 8.09
C TYR A 244 -3.55 19.20 8.55
N LEU A 245 -2.88 18.50 7.63
CA LEU A 245 -2.03 17.35 7.96
C LEU A 245 -0.81 17.81 8.78
N THR A 246 -0.10 18.84 8.34
CA THR A 246 1.09 19.40 9.00
C THR A 246 0.82 19.91 10.42
N ASN A 247 -0.38 20.40 10.67
CA ASN A 247 -0.82 20.86 11.99
C ASN A 247 -1.56 19.78 12.81
N SER A 248 -1.37 18.51 12.45
CA SER A 248 -1.93 17.37 13.18
C SER A 248 -0.85 16.35 13.55
N GLU A 249 -1.19 15.41 14.44
CA GLU A 249 -0.33 14.28 14.80
C GLU A 249 -0.04 13.33 13.62
N TYR A 250 -0.91 13.32 12.61
CA TYR A 250 -0.76 12.51 11.41
C TYR A 250 0.46 12.91 10.58
N ARG A 251 1.02 14.11 10.77
CA ARG A 251 2.27 14.55 10.10
C ARG A 251 3.46 13.63 10.33
N PHE A 252 3.44 12.85 11.41
CA PHE A 252 4.51 11.92 11.78
C PHE A 252 4.31 10.52 11.19
N ILE A 253 3.29 10.31 10.36
CA ILE A 253 2.99 9.04 9.73
C ILE A 253 3.38 9.14 8.25
N PRO A 254 4.22 8.24 7.73
CA PRO A 254 4.56 8.23 6.31
C PRO A 254 3.35 7.80 5.48
N MET A 255 3.10 8.50 4.38
CA MET A 255 1.93 8.33 3.52
C MET A 255 2.34 8.46 2.07
N SER A 256 1.58 7.85 1.15
CA SER A 256 1.72 8.20 -0.27
C SER A 256 1.13 9.58 -0.57
N GLU A 257 1.38 10.10 -1.77
CA GLU A 257 0.94 11.45 -2.17
C GLU A 257 -0.58 11.57 -2.20
N LEU A 258 -1.26 10.54 -2.72
CA LEU A 258 -2.71 10.47 -2.70
C LEU A 258 -3.24 10.34 -1.27
N GLN A 259 -2.66 9.47 -0.46
CA GLN A 259 -3.07 9.29 0.94
C GLN A 259 -2.93 10.60 1.74
N ALA A 260 -1.80 11.30 1.61
CA ALA A 260 -1.58 12.59 2.28
C ALA A 260 -2.56 13.68 1.79
N SER A 261 -2.82 13.75 0.48
CA SER A 261 -3.79 14.71 -0.09
C SER A 261 -5.21 14.46 0.41
N ARG A 262 -5.62 13.19 0.47
CA ARG A 262 -6.94 12.78 0.96
C ARG A 262 -7.10 13.07 2.44
N ILE A 263 -6.11 12.69 3.26
CA ILE A 263 -6.14 12.90 4.70
C ILE A 263 -6.12 14.39 5.05
N ASN A 264 -5.32 15.20 4.36
CA ASN A 264 -5.34 16.66 4.54
C ASN A 264 -6.74 17.26 4.28
N SER A 265 -7.43 16.79 3.25
CA SER A 265 -8.81 17.23 2.94
C SER A 265 -9.82 16.82 4.01
N ILE A 266 -9.72 15.59 4.51
CA ILE A 266 -10.59 15.06 5.56
C ILE A 266 -10.41 15.83 6.86
N LEU A 267 -9.15 16.06 7.27
CA LEU A 267 -8.81 16.86 8.45
C LEU A 267 -9.31 18.31 8.30
N GLY A 268 -9.10 18.93 7.12
CA GLY A 268 -9.62 20.27 6.85
C GLY A 268 -11.14 20.38 6.84
N SER A 269 -11.83 19.26 6.70
CA SER A 269 -13.29 19.15 6.81
C SER A 269 -13.76 18.83 8.23
N GLY A 270 -12.85 18.78 9.21
CA GLY A 270 -13.16 18.45 10.60
C GLY A 270 -13.56 16.99 10.81
N LYS A 271 -13.22 16.10 9.86
CA LYS A 271 -13.55 14.68 9.92
C LYS A 271 -12.34 13.85 10.33
N ASP A 272 -12.62 12.63 10.77
CA ASP A 272 -11.60 11.67 11.17
C ASP A 272 -11.05 10.88 9.97
N PRO A 273 -9.72 10.91 9.72
CA PRO A 273 -9.11 10.19 8.60
C PRO A 273 -8.73 8.74 8.90
N ARG A 274 -9.00 8.19 10.10
CA ARG A 274 -8.53 6.85 10.50
C ARG A 274 -8.92 5.72 9.54
N ASP A 275 -10.06 5.81 8.87
CA ASP A 275 -10.51 4.80 7.89
C ASP A 275 -9.62 4.72 6.63
N TRP A 276 -8.74 5.71 6.44
CA TRP A 276 -7.82 5.83 5.30
C TRP A 276 -6.38 5.46 5.65
N LEU A 277 -6.12 5.00 6.88
CA LEU A 277 -4.83 4.51 7.32
C LEU A 277 -4.77 2.98 7.30
N SER A 278 -3.59 2.43 7.05
CA SER A 278 -3.32 1.00 7.22
C SER A 278 -3.27 0.62 8.72
N PRO A 279 -3.50 -0.65 9.08
CA PRO A 279 -3.25 -1.14 10.43
C PRO A 279 -1.92 -0.69 11.07
N GLN A 280 -0.79 -0.74 10.35
CA GLN A 280 0.50 -0.31 10.87
C GLN A 280 0.55 1.21 11.10
N GLN A 281 -0.01 1.99 10.19
CA GLN A 281 -0.13 3.44 10.37
C GLN A 281 -1.00 3.80 11.58
N LEU A 282 -2.10 3.06 11.80
CA LEU A 282 -2.94 3.20 12.99
C LEU A 282 -2.21 2.81 14.27
N GLN A 283 -1.33 1.82 14.22
CA GLN A 283 -0.49 1.45 15.36
C GLN A 283 0.49 2.57 15.70
N TRP A 284 1.20 3.12 14.71
CA TRP A 284 2.07 4.27 14.91
C TRP A 284 1.32 5.48 15.44
N LEU A 285 0.11 5.76 14.95
CA LEU A 285 -0.72 6.84 15.45
C LEU A 285 -0.99 6.68 16.96
N LYS A 286 -1.37 5.48 17.40
CA LYS A 286 -1.59 5.19 18.83
C LYS A 286 -0.31 5.43 19.65
N ASP A 287 0.84 5.01 19.14
CA ASP A 287 2.12 5.17 19.84
C ASP A 287 2.58 6.64 19.89
N ILE A 288 2.27 7.42 18.86
CA ILE A 288 2.47 8.88 18.81
C ILE A 288 1.58 9.57 19.85
N GLN A 289 0.30 9.20 19.91
CA GLN A 289 -0.68 9.74 20.87
C GLN A 289 -0.31 9.42 22.32
N ALA A 290 0.16 8.20 22.59
CA ALA A 290 0.59 7.77 23.91
C ALA A 290 1.89 8.45 24.37
N HIS A 291 2.76 8.85 23.42
CA HIS A 291 4.06 9.44 23.70
C HIS A 291 4.29 10.73 22.91
N PRO A 292 3.56 11.82 23.22
CA PRO A 292 3.67 13.07 22.50
C PRO A 292 5.07 13.66 22.67
N LYS A 293 5.82 13.76 21.58
CA LYS A 293 7.16 14.35 21.53
C LYS A 293 7.20 15.38 20.41
N ASN A 294 7.60 16.61 20.74
CA ASN A 294 7.60 17.72 19.78
C ASN A 294 8.74 17.65 18.74
N ASN A 295 9.70 16.75 18.89
CA ASN A 295 10.88 16.63 18.02
C ASN A 295 10.83 15.46 17.04
N ARG A 296 9.68 14.80 16.85
CA ARG A 296 9.53 13.75 15.83
C ARG A 296 9.67 14.36 14.43
N LYS A 297 10.31 13.63 13.52
CA LYS A 297 10.43 14.03 12.11
C LYS A 297 9.05 13.99 11.45
N SER A 298 8.68 15.05 10.74
CA SER A 298 7.51 15.07 9.86
C SER A 298 7.79 14.27 8.58
N TRP A 299 6.81 13.47 8.14
CA TRP A 299 6.82 12.72 6.89
C TRP A 299 5.90 13.31 5.81
N VAL A 300 5.34 14.50 6.04
CA VAL A 300 4.55 15.21 5.02
C VAL A 300 5.42 15.49 3.78
N GLN A 301 4.94 15.08 2.60
CA GLN A 301 5.65 15.19 1.32
C GLN A 301 7.06 14.55 1.34
N GLN A 302 7.24 13.48 2.11
CA GLN A 302 8.44 12.67 2.11
C GLN A 302 8.16 11.32 1.45
N ASP A 303 9.20 10.63 1.01
CA ASP A 303 9.05 9.31 0.41
C ASP A 303 8.45 8.30 1.40
N LEU A 304 7.42 7.56 0.93
CA LEU A 304 6.71 6.58 1.74
C LEU A 304 7.65 5.44 2.16
N GLN A 305 8.49 4.92 1.27
CA GLN A 305 9.36 3.77 1.55
C GLN A 305 10.40 4.15 2.61
N GLU A 306 11.07 5.28 2.44
CA GLU A 306 12.05 5.81 3.39
C GLU A 306 11.43 6.06 4.76
N GLY A 307 10.25 6.70 4.77
CA GLY A 307 9.50 6.95 6.00
C GLY A 307 9.08 5.67 6.71
N TRP A 308 8.57 4.70 5.95
CA TRP A 308 8.16 3.40 6.47
C TRP A 308 9.33 2.65 7.11
N GLN A 309 10.47 2.57 6.41
CA GLN A 309 11.67 1.91 6.91
C GLN A 309 12.23 2.63 8.15
N SER A 310 12.20 3.96 8.17
CA SER A 310 12.65 4.73 9.32
C SER A 310 11.77 4.50 10.55
N MET A 311 10.44 4.43 10.36
CA MET A 311 9.50 4.19 11.45
C MET A 311 9.65 2.77 12.01
N ARG A 312 9.71 1.74 11.13
CA ARG A 312 9.92 0.35 11.58
C ARG A 312 11.22 0.14 12.35
N LYS A 313 12.30 0.84 12.00
CA LYS A 313 13.57 0.77 12.74
C LYS A 313 13.51 1.42 14.12
N ALA A 314 12.62 2.40 14.33
CA ALA A 314 12.45 3.06 15.61
C ALA A 314 11.60 2.24 16.60
N ASP A 315 10.84 1.25 16.10
CA ASP A 315 10.03 0.32 16.91
C ASP A 315 10.83 -0.93 17.36
N LEU A 316 12.02 -1.15 16.79
CA LEU A 316 12.96 -2.22 17.14
C LEU A 316 14.00 -1.73 18.17
#